data_AF-A0A349GMW4-F1
#
_entry.id   AF-A0A349GMW4-F1
#
_cell.length_a   1.000
_cell.length_b   1.000
_cell.length_c   1.000
_cell.angle_alpha   90.00
_cell.angle_beta   90.00
_cell.angle_gamma   90.00
#
_symmetry.space_group_name_H-M   'P 1'
#
loop_
_entity.id
_entity.type
_entity.pdbx_description
1 polymer ?
#
loop_
_entity_poly.entity_id
_entity_poly.type
_entity_poly.pdbx_seq_one_letter_code
_entity_poly.pdbx_strand_id
1 'polypeptide(L)'
;SIREYAVFLLKKHTDFNIAEFYKQNLDSTKTVWAIAGIGENGSENDAELLLPFLESDNPKIIKWTVWSLNNLTGSLYEDIYWKLLFSENISSSKAAYKAIVKSKIRYGSETIYNNLINAANNNNIKIYLINILCQNEDSWERLPFLLKILRLSICPEKNKRIIMAINGRNPYKKISPVLEKQIRSEIALAGAKTPENISFSRFSKLLQTIELELKFVCR
;
A
#
# COMPACT_ATOMS: atom_id res chain seq x y z
N SER A 1 -22.85 -11.13 2.01
CA SER A 1 -23.01 -11.28 3.48
C SER A 1 -24.48 -11.15 3.86
N ILE A 2 -24.89 -11.51 5.10
CA ILE A 2 -26.28 -11.27 5.56
C ILE A 2 -26.66 -9.78 5.43
N ARG A 3 -25.71 -8.88 5.68
CA ARG A 3 -25.92 -7.43 5.57
C ARG A 3 -26.18 -6.98 4.12
N GLU A 4 -25.38 -7.44 3.17
CA GLU A 4 -25.59 -7.13 1.75
C GLU A 4 -26.96 -7.64 1.25
N TYR A 5 -27.38 -8.82 1.70
CA TYR A 5 -28.69 -9.35 1.35
C TYR A 5 -29.84 -8.53 1.98
N ALA A 6 -29.69 -8.10 3.23
CA ALA A 6 -30.65 -7.21 3.88
C ALA A 6 -30.73 -5.84 3.17
N VAL A 7 -29.59 -5.25 2.80
CA VAL A 7 -29.52 -4.00 2.02
C VAL A 7 -30.23 -4.18 0.68
N PHE A 8 -30.00 -5.29 -0.02
CA PHE A 8 -30.67 -5.61 -1.28
C PHE A 8 -32.19 -5.68 -1.11
N LEU A 9 -32.69 -6.39 -0.09
CA LEU A 9 -34.13 -6.50 0.18
C LEU A 9 -34.75 -5.14 0.53
N LEU A 10 -34.09 -4.35 1.39
CA LEU A 10 -34.55 -3.01 1.75
C LEU A 10 -34.65 -2.09 0.54
N LYS A 11 -33.61 -2.05 -0.31
CA LYS A 11 -33.62 -1.26 -1.54
C LYS A 11 -34.68 -1.72 -2.55
N LYS A 12 -35.00 -3.01 -2.58
CA LYS A 12 -35.96 -3.59 -3.54
C LYS A 12 -37.42 -3.40 -3.11
N HIS A 13 -37.68 -3.35 -1.81
CA HIS A 13 -39.05 -3.44 -1.28
C HIS A 13 -39.48 -2.21 -0.47
N THR A 14 -38.61 -1.22 -0.26
CA THR A 14 -38.91 -0.02 0.53
C THR A 14 -38.17 1.21 -0.01
N ASP A 15 -38.65 2.40 0.34
CA ASP A 15 -37.95 3.68 0.13
C ASP A 15 -36.97 4.02 1.28
N PHE A 16 -36.55 3.01 2.04
CA PHE A 16 -35.71 3.23 3.21
C PHE A 16 -34.32 3.75 2.81
N ASN A 17 -34.00 4.97 3.23
CA ASN A 17 -32.68 5.56 2.98
C ASN A 17 -31.65 5.05 4.00
N ILE A 18 -30.94 3.99 3.61
CA ILE A 18 -29.94 3.30 4.44
C ILE A 18 -28.78 4.25 4.81
N ALA A 19 -28.31 5.07 3.89
CA ALA A 19 -27.21 6.00 4.15
C ALA A 19 -27.61 7.04 5.20
N GLU A 20 -28.81 7.61 5.05
CA GLU A 20 -29.36 8.59 5.99
C GLU A 20 -29.55 8.01 7.39
N PHE A 21 -30.05 6.78 7.49
CA PHE A 21 -30.15 6.07 8.77
C PHE A 21 -28.80 6.01 9.51
N TYR A 22 -27.71 5.71 8.79
CA TYR A 22 -26.39 5.67 9.42
C TYR A 22 -25.85 7.05 9.77
N LYS A 23 -26.08 8.08 8.94
CA LYS A 23 -25.69 9.47 9.25
C LYS A 23 -26.31 9.95 10.57
N GLN A 24 -27.58 9.67 10.80
CA GLN A 24 -28.30 10.02 12.04
C GLN A 24 -27.76 9.30 13.29
N ASN A 25 -26.92 8.28 13.13
CA ASN A 25 -26.36 7.49 14.24
C ASN A 25 -24.85 7.74 14.45
N LEU A 26 -24.25 8.73 13.79
CA LEU A 26 -22.82 9.04 13.89
C LEU A 26 -22.38 9.43 15.31
N ASP A 27 -23.22 10.15 16.06
CA ASP A 27 -22.91 10.63 17.42
C ASP A 27 -23.52 9.76 18.54
N SER A 28 -23.76 8.49 18.24
CA SER A 28 -24.40 7.55 19.17
C SER A 28 -23.42 6.50 19.71
N THR A 29 -23.88 5.64 20.62
CA THR A 29 -23.09 4.44 21.03
C THR A 29 -22.80 3.48 19.87
N LYS A 30 -23.38 3.72 18.68
CA LYS A 30 -23.21 2.91 17.46
C LYS A 30 -22.29 3.57 16.43
N THR A 31 -21.56 4.65 16.74
CA THR A 31 -20.67 5.39 15.82
C THR A 31 -19.83 4.49 14.91
N VAL A 32 -19.16 3.47 15.47
CA VAL A 32 -18.31 2.55 14.69
C VAL A 32 -19.10 1.86 13.56
N TRP A 33 -20.33 1.44 13.85
CA TRP A 33 -21.20 0.77 12.87
C TRP A 33 -21.85 1.77 11.92
N ALA A 34 -22.13 2.98 12.39
CA ALA A 34 -22.61 4.07 11.54
C ALA A 34 -21.57 4.43 10.46
N ILE A 35 -20.32 4.65 10.86
CA ILE A 35 -19.21 4.93 9.92
C ILE A 35 -19.08 3.81 8.89
N ALA A 36 -19.02 2.55 9.34
CA ALA A 36 -18.93 1.41 8.43
C ALA A 36 -20.13 1.32 7.47
N GLY A 37 -21.34 1.56 7.98
CA GLY A 37 -22.57 1.57 7.21
C GLY A 37 -22.60 2.66 6.14
N ILE A 38 -22.10 3.86 6.44
CA ILE A 38 -21.90 4.94 5.46
C ILE A 38 -20.87 4.49 4.41
N GLY A 39 -19.74 3.91 4.81
CA GLY A 39 -18.73 3.39 3.87
C GLY A 39 -19.22 2.27 2.94
N GLU A 40 -20.33 1.61 3.26
CA GLU A 40 -20.96 0.55 2.44
C GLU A 40 -22.09 1.07 1.56
N ASN A 41 -22.82 2.10 2.00
CA ASN A 41 -24.10 2.50 1.40
C ASN A 41 -24.16 3.97 0.98
N GLY A 42 -23.18 4.78 1.38
CA GLY A 42 -23.08 6.20 1.07
C GLY A 42 -22.48 6.45 -0.31
N SER A 43 -22.22 7.73 -0.55
CA SER A 43 -21.63 8.29 -1.77
C SER A 43 -20.38 9.09 -1.44
N GLU A 44 -19.65 9.50 -2.47
CA GLU A 44 -18.47 10.38 -2.32
C GLU A 44 -18.78 11.65 -1.52
N ASN A 45 -19.98 12.23 -1.69
CA ASN A 45 -20.43 13.42 -0.94
C ASN A 45 -20.52 13.20 0.57
N ASP A 46 -20.58 11.96 1.03
CA ASP A 46 -20.66 11.64 2.46
C ASP A 46 -19.29 11.53 3.12
N ALA A 47 -18.20 11.61 2.34
CA ALA A 47 -16.86 11.36 2.85
C ALA A 47 -16.39 12.48 3.80
N GLU A 48 -16.71 13.74 3.52
CA GLU A 48 -16.35 14.87 4.38
C GLU A 48 -16.93 14.74 5.79
N LEU A 49 -18.13 14.15 5.91
CA LEU A 49 -18.78 13.89 7.20
C LEU A 49 -17.95 12.94 8.09
N LEU A 50 -17.10 12.11 7.48
CA LEU A 50 -16.31 11.11 8.19
C LEU A 50 -14.94 11.65 8.64
N LEU A 51 -14.45 12.75 8.07
CA LEU A 51 -13.12 13.30 8.37
C LEU A 51 -12.88 13.59 9.86
N PRO A 52 -13.84 14.15 10.63
CA PRO A 52 -13.63 14.42 12.06
C PRO A 52 -13.31 13.16 12.87
N PHE A 53 -13.78 11.98 12.43
CA PHE A 53 -13.56 10.72 13.12
C PHE A 53 -12.14 10.16 12.96
N LEU A 54 -11.28 10.79 12.15
CA LEU A 54 -9.86 10.44 12.07
C LEU A 54 -9.07 10.89 13.30
N GLU A 55 -9.57 11.89 14.03
CA GLU A 55 -8.94 12.44 15.24
C GLU A 55 -9.44 11.76 16.53
N SER A 56 -10.25 10.70 16.41
CA SER A 56 -10.78 9.97 17.56
C SER A 56 -9.71 9.14 18.27
N ASP A 57 -9.65 9.20 19.60
CA ASP A 57 -8.76 8.35 20.42
C ASP A 57 -9.06 6.84 20.30
N ASN A 58 -10.26 6.48 19.84
CA ASN A 58 -10.64 5.08 19.62
C ASN A 58 -10.07 4.53 18.30
N PRO A 59 -9.12 3.58 18.32
CA PRO A 59 -8.49 3.07 17.09
C PRO A 59 -9.45 2.30 16.19
N LYS A 60 -10.56 1.78 16.73
CA LYS A 60 -11.61 1.14 15.92
C LYS A 60 -12.34 2.17 15.07
N ILE A 61 -12.61 3.36 15.62
CA ILE A 61 -13.24 4.46 14.88
C ILE A 61 -12.32 4.85 13.73
N ILE A 62 -11.05 5.22 14.01
CA ILE A 62 -10.08 5.58 12.97
C ILE A 62 -10.00 4.51 11.87
N LYS A 63 -9.87 3.24 12.26
CA LYS A 63 -9.79 2.12 11.30
C LYS A 63 -10.99 2.09 10.35
N TRP A 64 -12.20 2.19 10.89
CA TRP A 64 -13.42 2.13 10.08
C TRP A 64 -13.63 3.42 9.28
N THR A 65 -13.19 4.57 9.80
CA THR A 65 -13.17 5.84 9.08
C THR A 65 -12.30 5.75 7.84
N VAL A 66 -11.03 5.33 7.99
CA VAL A 66 -10.10 5.15 6.85
C VAL A 66 -10.66 4.17 5.83
N TRP A 67 -11.21 3.04 6.27
CA TRP A 67 -11.82 2.06 5.38
C TRP A 67 -13.02 2.63 4.60
N SER A 68 -13.88 3.40 5.28
CA SER A 68 -15.08 3.99 4.69
C SER A 68 -14.72 5.09 3.70
N LEU A 69 -13.82 6.00 4.06
CA LEU A 69 -13.29 7.02 3.15
C LEU A 69 -12.72 6.36 1.87
N ASN A 70 -11.96 5.28 2.01
CA ASN A 70 -11.38 4.59 0.86
C ASN A 70 -12.43 3.91 -0.02
N ASN A 71 -13.53 3.42 0.55
CA ASN A 71 -14.61 2.84 -0.24
C ASN A 71 -15.42 3.91 -1.00
N LEU A 72 -15.62 5.07 -0.37
CA LEU A 72 -16.42 6.15 -0.94
C LEU A 72 -15.66 6.92 -2.02
N THR A 73 -14.35 7.09 -1.84
CA THR A 73 -13.56 8.06 -2.62
C THR A 73 -12.35 7.47 -3.35
N GLY A 74 -12.05 6.18 -3.12
CA GLY A 74 -10.88 5.54 -3.71
C GLY A 74 -9.56 6.11 -3.18
N SER A 75 -8.92 6.98 -3.98
CA SER A 75 -7.62 7.58 -3.68
C SER A 75 -7.68 9.07 -3.32
N LEU A 76 -8.86 9.70 -3.26
CA LEU A 76 -8.99 11.15 -3.01
C LEU A 76 -8.24 11.62 -1.75
N TYR A 77 -8.26 10.81 -0.68
CA TYR A 77 -7.61 11.13 0.59
C TYR A 77 -6.26 10.43 0.77
N GLU A 78 -5.51 10.22 -0.32
CA GLU A 78 -4.22 9.53 -0.27
C GLU A 78 -3.20 10.18 0.67
N ASP A 79 -3.17 11.51 0.78
CA ASP A 79 -2.27 12.23 1.70
C ASP A 79 -2.58 11.91 3.16
N ILE A 80 -3.87 11.76 3.50
CA ILE A 80 -4.31 11.36 4.84
C ILE A 80 -3.84 9.93 5.13
N TYR A 81 -3.98 9.01 4.18
CA TYR A 81 -3.49 7.64 4.35
C TYR A 81 -1.97 7.60 4.50
N TRP A 82 -1.26 8.43 3.74
CA TRP A 82 0.18 8.54 3.87
C TRP A 82 0.59 9.04 5.26
N LYS A 83 -0.03 10.11 5.76
CA LYS A 83 0.20 10.61 7.12
C LYS A 83 -0.09 9.55 8.19
N LEU A 84 -1.24 8.88 8.10
CA LEU A 84 -1.66 7.86 9.06
C LEU A 84 -0.80 6.59 9.05
N LEU A 85 -0.15 6.27 7.91
CA LEU A 85 0.78 5.16 7.81
C LEU A 85 1.90 5.26 8.85
N PHE A 86 2.34 6.48 9.15
CA PHE A 86 3.40 6.77 10.12
C PHE A 86 2.90 7.09 11.53
N SER A 87 1.61 6.88 11.81
CA SER A 87 1.07 7.01 13.17
C SER A 87 1.77 6.09 14.15
N GLU A 88 1.91 6.52 15.41
CA GLU A 88 2.36 5.65 16.51
C GLU A 88 1.36 4.53 16.79
N ASN A 89 0.08 4.75 16.49
CA ASN A 89 -0.95 3.75 16.66
C ASN A 89 -0.91 2.71 15.53
N ILE A 90 -0.47 1.49 15.87
CA ILE A 90 -0.35 0.37 14.93
C ILE A 90 -1.67 0.08 14.18
N SER A 91 -2.83 0.25 14.83
CA SER A 91 -4.13 0.02 14.18
C SER A 91 -4.41 1.05 13.09
N SER A 92 -4.07 2.32 13.34
CA SER A 92 -4.18 3.42 12.37
C SER A 92 -3.23 3.21 11.20
N SER A 93 -1.94 2.90 11.47
CA SER A 93 -0.96 2.59 10.42
C SER A 93 -1.40 1.41 9.55
N LYS A 94 -1.93 0.36 10.17
CA LYS A 94 -2.43 -0.83 9.46
C LYS A 94 -3.68 -0.53 8.63
N ALA A 95 -4.57 0.34 9.10
CA ALA A 95 -5.75 0.77 8.35
C ALA A 95 -5.33 1.56 7.11
N ALA A 96 -4.43 2.53 7.27
CA ALA A 96 -3.85 3.30 6.18
C ALA A 96 -3.14 2.42 5.15
N TYR A 97 -2.27 1.51 5.60
CA TYR A 97 -1.61 0.53 4.72
C TYR A 97 -2.62 -0.26 3.85
N LYS A 98 -3.73 -0.70 4.44
CA LYS A 98 -4.76 -1.44 3.71
C LYS A 98 -5.47 -0.58 2.67
N ALA A 99 -5.77 0.68 3.01
CA ALA A 99 -6.34 1.65 2.07
C ALA A 99 -5.40 1.86 0.86
N ILE A 100 -4.13 2.16 1.14
CA ILE A 100 -3.07 2.35 0.13
C ILE A 100 -2.98 1.16 -0.83
N VAL A 101 -2.90 -0.07 -0.29
CA VAL A 101 -2.80 -1.28 -1.13
C VAL A 101 -4.09 -1.54 -1.90
N LYS A 102 -5.25 -1.38 -1.28
CA LYS A 102 -6.55 -1.64 -1.93
C LYS A 102 -6.80 -0.69 -3.10
N SER A 103 -6.50 0.60 -2.92
CA SER A 103 -6.66 1.63 -3.95
C SER A 103 -5.48 1.73 -4.91
N LYS A 104 -4.44 0.88 -4.75
CA LYS A 104 -3.22 0.86 -5.56
C LYS A 104 -2.54 2.24 -5.69
N ILE A 105 -2.59 3.03 -4.61
CA ILE A 105 -2.00 4.37 -4.57
C ILE A 105 -0.48 4.26 -4.74
N ARG A 106 0.09 5.14 -5.56
CA ARG A 106 1.53 5.20 -5.86
C ARG A 106 2.10 6.52 -5.34
N TYR A 107 3.09 6.42 -4.45
CA TYR A 107 3.76 7.58 -3.86
C TYR A 107 5.14 7.82 -4.47
N GLY A 108 5.55 6.93 -5.40
CA GLY A 108 6.87 6.95 -5.99
C GLY A 108 7.85 6.07 -5.21
N SER A 109 8.57 5.25 -5.94
CA SER A 109 9.49 4.26 -5.39
C SER A 109 10.61 4.89 -4.54
N GLU A 110 11.09 6.06 -4.94
CA GLU A 110 12.09 6.82 -4.20
C GLU A 110 11.55 7.35 -2.86
N THR A 111 10.36 7.96 -2.88
CA THR A 111 9.69 8.46 -1.67
C THR A 111 9.51 7.33 -0.65
N ILE A 112 9.02 6.17 -1.10
CA ILE A 112 8.81 5.01 -0.24
C ILE A 112 10.14 4.49 0.32
N TYR A 113 11.18 4.41 -0.52
CA TYR A 113 12.50 3.96 -0.07
C TYR A 113 13.12 4.92 0.95
N ASN A 114 13.07 6.22 0.71
CA ASN A 114 13.62 7.22 1.64
C ASN A 114 12.90 7.15 3.00
N ASN A 115 11.57 7.00 2.99
CA ASN A 115 10.80 6.79 4.22
C ASN A 115 11.11 5.44 4.87
N LEU A 116 11.46 4.40 4.12
CA LEU A 116 11.87 3.09 4.67
C LEU A 116 13.20 3.19 5.42
N ILE A 117 14.17 3.95 4.88
CA ILE A 117 15.47 4.17 5.52
C ILE A 117 15.30 5.03 6.78
N ASN A 118 14.41 6.03 6.72
CA ASN A 118 14.17 6.95 7.84
C ASN A 118 13.21 6.36 8.89
N ALA A 119 12.41 5.35 8.54
CA ALA A 119 11.63 4.60 9.50
C ALA A 119 12.59 3.89 10.44
N ALA A 120 12.72 4.39 11.67
CA ALA A 120 13.63 3.94 12.71
C ALA A 120 13.40 2.46 13.12
N ASN A 121 13.49 2.10 14.39
CA ASN A 121 13.26 0.72 14.86
C ASN A 121 11.78 0.26 14.75
N ASN A 122 10.92 0.95 14.01
CA ASN A 122 9.53 0.56 13.78
C ASN A 122 9.43 -0.48 12.65
N ASN A 123 9.58 -1.74 13.04
CA ASN A 123 9.52 -2.88 12.11
C ASN A 123 8.17 -2.99 11.37
N ASN A 124 7.05 -2.57 11.97
CA ASN A 124 5.75 -2.63 11.32
C ASN A 124 5.68 -1.69 10.11
N ILE A 125 6.13 -0.45 10.27
CA ILE A 125 6.17 0.54 9.19
C ILE A 125 7.10 0.07 8.07
N LYS A 126 8.29 -0.46 8.42
CA LYS A 126 9.22 -1.03 7.42
C LYS A 126 8.56 -2.11 6.58
N ILE A 127 7.86 -3.04 7.23
CA ILE A 127 7.12 -4.11 6.55
C ILE A 127 6.03 -3.54 5.63
N TYR A 128 5.29 -2.52 6.07
CA TYR A 128 4.25 -1.89 5.26
C TYR A 128 4.84 -1.19 4.04
N LEU A 129 5.91 -0.40 4.20
CA LEU A 129 6.59 0.30 3.10
C LEU A 129 7.16 -0.68 2.07
N ILE A 130 7.83 -1.76 2.52
CA ILE A 130 8.33 -2.81 1.62
C ILE A 130 7.17 -3.45 0.84
N ASN A 131 6.05 -3.72 1.51
CA ASN A 131 4.89 -4.30 0.87
C ASN A 131 4.24 -3.37 -0.15
N ILE A 132 4.15 -2.06 0.15
CA ILE A 132 3.64 -1.03 -0.78
C ILE A 132 4.57 -0.94 -2.00
N LEU A 133 5.89 -0.81 -1.78
CA LEU A 133 6.91 -0.80 -2.84
C LEU A 133 6.79 -2.04 -3.74
N CYS A 134 6.62 -3.23 -3.15
CA CYS A 134 6.48 -4.49 -3.88
C CYS A 134 5.15 -4.68 -4.62
N GLN A 135 4.10 -3.90 -4.33
CA GLN A 135 2.75 -4.14 -4.86
C GLN A 135 2.24 -3.03 -5.77
N ASN A 136 2.41 -1.78 -5.35
CA ASN A 136 1.73 -0.66 -5.99
C ASN A 136 2.63 0.02 -7.02
N GLU A 137 3.92 0.12 -6.71
CA GLU A 137 4.91 0.80 -7.54
C GLU A 137 5.22 0.04 -8.83
N ASP A 138 5.58 0.81 -9.85
CA ASP A 138 5.97 0.26 -11.13
C ASP A 138 7.17 -0.69 -11.00
N SER A 139 7.13 -1.79 -11.76
CA SER A 139 8.10 -2.86 -11.60
C SER A 139 9.54 -2.48 -11.92
N TRP A 140 9.73 -1.53 -12.84
CA TRP A 140 11.07 -1.05 -13.23
C TRP A 140 11.54 0.11 -12.36
N GLU A 141 10.64 1.04 -12.01
CA GLU A 141 10.99 2.20 -11.15
C GLU A 141 11.35 1.75 -9.73
N ARG A 142 10.71 0.70 -9.21
CA ARG A 142 11.05 0.16 -7.88
C ARG A 142 12.32 -0.67 -7.86
N LEU A 143 12.80 -1.15 -9.01
CA LEU A 143 13.85 -2.16 -9.08
C LEU A 143 15.17 -1.72 -8.43
N PRO A 144 15.71 -0.51 -8.68
CA PRO A 144 16.92 -0.05 -8.00
C PRO A 144 16.79 -0.10 -6.48
N PHE A 145 15.63 0.30 -5.95
CA PHE A 145 15.38 0.35 -4.52
C PHE A 145 15.24 -1.06 -3.91
N LEU A 146 14.58 -1.99 -4.60
CA LEU A 146 14.53 -3.39 -4.17
C LEU A 146 15.92 -4.04 -4.15
N LEU A 147 16.78 -3.74 -5.12
CA LEU A 147 18.18 -4.20 -5.13
C LEU A 147 18.98 -3.61 -3.96
N LYS A 148 18.83 -2.30 -3.68
CA LYS A 148 19.41 -1.65 -2.49
C LYS A 148 18.97 -2.33 -1.19
N ILE A 149 17.68 -2.65 -1.06
CA ILE A 149 17.13 -3.31 0.14
C ILE A 149 17.78 -4.68 0.35
N LEU A 150 17.90 -5.49 -0.71
CA LEU A 150 18.55 -6.80 -0.63
C LEU A 150 20.04 -6.68 -0.28
N ARG A 151 20.76 -5.75 -0.93
CA ARG A 151 22.20 -5.53 -0.71
C ARG A 151 22.52 -5.07 0.70
N LEU A 152 21.69 -4.19 1.25
CA LEU A 152 21.89 -3.58 2.58
C LEU A 152 21.28 -4.39 3.73
N SER A 153 20.66 -5.55 3.46
CA SER A 153 19.97 -6.37 4.48
C SER A 153 18.97 -5.58 5.34
N ILE A 154 18.21 -4.63 4.76
CA ILE A 154 17.34 -3.73 5.55
C ILE A 154 16.21 -4.48 6.27
N CYS A 155 15.73 -5.60 5.68
CA CYS A 155 14.63 -6.41 6.22
C CYS A 155 14.73 -7.85 5.67
N PRO A 156 15.70 -8.65 6.12
CA PRO A 156 16.01 -9.98 5.56
C PRO A 156 14.82 -10.94 5.55
N GLU A 157 13.89 -10.79 6.51
CA GLU A 157 12.66 -11.57 6.61
C GLU A 157 11.69 -11.33 5.44
N LYS A 158 11.85 -10.23 4.68
CA LYS A 158 11.07 -9.93 3.47
C LYS A 158 11.79 -10.24 2.17
N ASN A 159 13.02 -10.74 2.21
CA ASN A 159 13.82 -11.04 1.01
C ASN A 159 13.09 -11.93 0.00
N LYS A 160 12.36 -12.96 0.46
CA LYS A 160 11.55 -13.81 -0.42
C LYS A 160 10.48 -13.01 -1.18
N ARG A 161 9.77 -12.11 -0.49
CA ARG A 161 8.73 -11.25 -1.08
C ARG A 161 9.35 -10.27 -2.07
N ILE A 162 10.50 -9.69 -1.72
CA ILE A 162 11.25 -8.78 -2.59
C ILE A 162 11.69 -9.49 -3.86
N ILE A 163 12.27 -10.69 -3.77
CA ILE A 163 12.64 -11.48 -4.96
C ILE A 163 11.42 -11.76 -5.84
N MET A 164 10.27 -12.12 -5.26
CA MET A 164 9.04 -12.33 -6.04
C MET A 164 8.61 -11.06 -6.76
N ALA A 165 8.67 -9.90 -6.10
CA ALA A 165 8.34 -8.62 -6.70
C ALA A 165 9.33 -8.21 -7.80
N ILE A 166 10.62 -8.51 -7.61
CA ILE A 166 11.65 -8.34 -8.63
C ILE A 166 11.32 -9.23 -9.83
N ASN A 167 11.03 -10.53 -9.66
CA ASN A 167 10.72 -11.42 -10.78
C ASN A 167 9.41 -11.07 -11.51
N GLY A 168 8.45 -10.43 -10.85
CA GLY A 168 7.18 -10.01 -11.45
C GLY A 168 7.26 -8.73 -12.30
N ARG A 169 8.36 -8.52 -13.02
CA ARG A 169 8.53 -7.33 -13.90
C ARG A 169 7.71 -7.44 -15.17
N ASN A 170 7.29 -6.28 -15.70
CA ASN A 170 6.69 -6.18 -17.02
C ASN A 170 7.80 -6.14 -18.10
N PRO A 171 7.99 -7.19 -18.92
CA PRO A 171 9.08 -7.25 -19.89
C PRO A 171 8.90 -6.30 -21.09
N TYR A 172 7.74 -5.65 -21.22
CA TYR A 172 7.39 -4.80 -22.37
C TYR A 172 7.40 -3.30 -22.07
N LYS A 173 7.61 -2.88 -20.81
CA LYS A 173 7.64 -1.45 -20.47
C LYS A 173 8.98 -0.86 -20.92
N LYS A 174 8.95 0.20 -21.72
CA LYS A 174 10.15 0.99 -22.04
C LYS A 174 10.63 1.77 -20.82
N ILE A 175 11.94 1.82 -20.61
CA ILE A 175 12.54 2.57 -19.50
C ILE A 175 13.44 3.71 -19.99
N SER A 176 13.60 4.74 -19.17
CA SER A 176 14.47 5.87 -19.50
C SER A 176 15.95 5.49 -19.37
N PRO A 177 16.86 6.15 -20.13
CA PRO A 177 18.31 5.93 -19.99
C PRO A 177 18.83 6.22 -18.58
N VAL A 178 18.22 7.17 -17.88
CA VAL A 178 18.55 7.51 -16.48
C VAL A 178 18.23 6.33 -15.55
N LEU A 179 17.04 5.75 -15.68
CA LEU A 179 16.62 4.60 -14.88
C LEU A 179 17.47 3.36 -15.21
N GLU A 180 17.78 3.12 -16.48
CA GLU A 180 18.69 2.04 -16.88
C GLU A 180 20.05 2.16 -16.18
N LYS A 181 20.68 3.34 -16.25
CA LYS A 181 21.99 3.60 -15.62
C LYS A 181 21.93 3.32 -14.12
N GLN A 182 20.85 3.74 -13.46
CA GLN A 182 20.63 3.50 -12.04
C GLN A 182 20.52 2.00 -11.73
N ILE A 183 19.74 1.24 -12.51
CA ILE A 183 19.57 -0.22 -12.33
C ILE A 183 20.93 -0.92 -12.51
N ARG A 184 21.67 -0.61 -13.58
CA ARG A 184 22.99 -1.22 -13.84
C ARG A 184 23.98 -0.96 -12.72
N SER A 185 23.99 0.26 -12.19
CA SER A 185 24.82 0.62 -11.03
C SER A 185 24.46 -0.25 -9.82
N GLU A 186 23.18 -0.44 -9.51
CA GLU A 186 22.77 -1.27 -8.38
C GLU A 186 23.03 -2.77 -8.60
N ILE A 187 22.95 -3.28 -9.83
CA ILE A 187 23.33 -4.66 -10.15
C ILE A 187 24.82 -4.88 -9.88
N ALA A 188 25.69 -3.97 -10.35
CA ALA A 188 27.12 -4.04 -10.12
C ALA A 188 27.46 -4.04 -8.62
N LEU A 189 26.81 -3.17 -7.85
CA LEU A 189 26.96 -3.12 -6.39
C LEU A 189 26.41 -4.38 -5.69
N ALA A 190 25.29 -4.91 -6.17
CA ALA A 190 24.66 -6.10 -5.59
C ALA A 190 25.49 -7.37 -5.83
N GLY A 191 26.17 -7.49 -6.97
CA GLY A 191 27.04 -8.63 -7.29
C GLY A 191 28.17 -8.87 -6.28
N ALA A 192 28.54 -7.86 -5.48
CA ALA A 192 29.62 -7.96 -4.50
C ALA A 192 29.23 -8.71 -3.21
N LYS A 193 27.94 -8.79 -2.87
CA LYS A 193 27.48 -9.41 -1.62
C LYS A 193 26.15 -10.14 -1.82
N THR A 194 26.13 -11.42 -1.44
CA THR A 194 24.89 -12.20 -1.44
C THR A 194 23.99 -11.75 -0.28
N PRO A 195 22.72 -11.42 -0.54
CA PRO A 195 21.76 -11.10 0.52
C PRO A 195 21.52 -12.29 1.46
N GLU A 196 21.21 -11.99 2.72
CA GLU A 196 20.86 -13.02 3.71
C GLU A 196 19.66 -13.86 3.27
N ASN A 197 19.66 -15.13 3.67
CA ASN A 197 18.58 -16.10 3.38
C ASN A 197 18.34 -16.36 1.88
N ILE A 198 19.32 -16.05 1.02
CA ILE A 198 19.27 -16.29 -0.43
C ILE A 198 20.58 -16.98 -0.85
N SER A 199 20.50 -18.05 -1.64
CA SER A 199 21.71 -18.70 -2.15
C SER A 199 22.39 -17.86 -3.23
N PHE A 200 23.72 -17.86 -3.25
CA PHE A 200 24.51 -17.14 -4.27
C PHE A 200 24.08 -17.50 -5.69
N SER A 201 23.88 -18.80 -5.97
CA SER A 201 23.43 -19.27 -7.30
C SER A 201 22.10 -18.67 -7.73
N ARG A 202 21.14 -18.58 -6.80
CA ARG A 202 19.81 -18.01 -7.07
C ARG A 202 19.87 -16.51 -7.27
N PHE A 203 20.68 -15.81 -6.46
CA PHE A 203 20.85 -14.37 -6.56
C PHE A 203 21.60 -13.97 -7.83
N SER A 204 22.69 -14.67 -8.16
CA SER A 204 23.43 -14.48 -9.41
C SER A 204 22.54 -14.67 -10.64
N LYS A 205 21.73 -15.74 -10.67
CA LYS A 205 20.75 -15.96 -11.74
C LYS A 205 19.73 -14.83 -11.84
N LEU A 206 19.25 -14.30 -10.72
CA LEU A 206 18.33 -13.16 -10.68
C LEU A 206 18.93 -11.92 -11.37
N LEU A 207 20.18 -11.58 -11.03
CA LEU A 207 20.87 -10.43 -11.63
C LEU A 207 21.08 -10.61 -13.14
N GLN A 208 21.50 -11.81 -13.57
CA GLN A 208 21.64 -12.13 -15.00
C GLN A 208 20.32 -11.99 -15.77
N THR A 209 19.21 -12.44 -15.19
CA THR A 209 17.88 -12.28 -15.78
C THR A 209 17.51 -10.80 -15.94
N ILE A 210 17.78 -9.96 -14.93
CA ILE A 210 17.54 -8.52 -15.01
C ILE A 210 18.37 -7.90 -16.15
N GLU A 211 19.67 -8.23 -16.23
CA GLU A 211 20.55 -7.70 -17.28
C GLU A 211 20.09 -8.09 -18.69
N LEU A 212 19.57 -9.30 -18.85
CA LEU A 212 19.04 -9.78 -20.11
C LEU A 212 17.76 -9.01 -20.48
N GLU A 213 16.83 -8.85 -19.55
CA GLU A 213 15.59 -8.10 -19.77
C GLU A 213 15.83 -6.63 -20.10
N LEU A 214 16.82 -5.98 -19.46
CA LEU A 214 17.22 -4.60 -19.76
C LEU A 214 17.52 -4.38 -21.25
N LYS A 215 18.10 -5.38 -21.95
CA LYS A 215 18.41 -5.29 -23.39
C LYS A 215 17.16 -5.17 -24.28
N PHE A 216 15.98 -5.53 -23.76
CA PHE A 216 14.72 -5.46 -24.49
C PHE A 216 13.92 -4.21 -24.17
N VAL A 217 13.98 -3.73 -22.92
CA VAL A 217 13.22 -2.55 -22.47
C VAL A 217 13.91 -1.21 -22.73
N CYS A 218 15.21 -1.22 -23.03
CA CYS A 218 15.99 -0.03 -23.36
C CYS A 218 16.08 0.28 -24.86
N ARG A 219 15.29 -0.42 -25.70
CA ARG A 219 15.26 -0.22 -27.17
C ARG A 219 14.18 0.77 -27.63
#